data_AF-A0A3D2WZT5-F1
#
_entry.id   AF-A0A3D2WZT5-F1
#
_cell.length_a   1.000
_cell.length_b   1.000
_cell.length_c   1.000
_cell.angle_alpha   90.00
_cell.angle_beta   90.00
_cell.angle_gamma   90.00
#
_symmetry.space_group_name_H-M   'P 1'
#
loop_
_entity.id
_entity.type
_entity.pdbx_description
1 polymer ?
#
loop_
_entity_poly.entity_id
_entity_poly.type
_entity_poly.pdbx_seq_one_letter_code
_entity_poly.pdbx_strand_id
1 'polypeptide(L)'
;MKHSNLASLAKQQYRLKKRLIAPLMGFPGLEMINSTIKLGQQNYKIHYEAIKTLTETFHPDIVFPLMDLSVEANAIGRYTIFPVDDTATIPNAAFDLNYIDTLPKIDINADTRALGYAKLTELLKRNISSE
;
A
#
# COMPACT_ATOMS: atom_id res chain seq x y z
N MET A 1 26.80 -6.93 6.88
CA MET A 1 25.78 -7.22 7.91
C MET A 1 24.87 -8.31 7.38
N LYS A 2 24.57 -9.35 8.18
CA LYS A 2 23.68 -10.43 7.75
C LYS A 2 22.27 -9.84 7.67
N HIS A 3 21.71 -9.66 6.46
CA HIS A 3 20.36 -9.13 6.31
C HIS A 3 19.38 -10.07 7.03
N SER A 4 18.87 -9.64 8.18
CA SER A 4 17.79 -10.33 8.88
C SER A 4 16.52 -10.15 8.06
N ASN A 5 16.00 -11.25 7.51
CA ASN A 5 14.69 -11.22 6.86
C ASN A 5 13.59 -11.01 7.91
N LEU A 6 12.40 -10.57 7.47
CA LEU A 6 11.27 -10.30 8.36
C LEU A 6 10.95 -11.47 9.30
N ALA A 7 11.07 -12.72 8.82
CA ALA A 7 10.83 -13.90 9.63
C ALA A 7 11.83 -14.04 10.80
N SER A 8 13.10 -13.71 10.58
CA SER A 8 14.11 -13.73 11.63
C SER A 8 13.89 -12.63 12.67
N LEU A 9 13.50 -11.42 12.23
CA LEU A 9 13.14 -10.31 13.11
C LEU A 9 11.91 -10.66 13.97
N ALA A 10 10.86 -11.20 13.36
CA ALA A 10 9.67 -11.64 14.08
C ALA A 10 9.99 -12.71 15.14
N LYS A 11 10.81 -13.72 14.79
CA LYS A 11 11.27 -14.76 15.73
C LYS A 11 12.09 -14.18 16.88
N GLN A 12 12.95 -13.20 16.60
CA GLN A 12 13.71 -12.50 17.64
C GLN A 12 12.79 -11.77 18.63
N GLN A 13 11.84 -10.98 18.13
CA GLN A 13 10.91 -10.23 18.96
C GLN A 13 10.01 -11.17 19.79
N TYR A 14 9.58 -12.28 19.21
CA TYR A 14 8.87 -13.34 19.92
C TYR A 14 9.69 -13.94 21.07
N ARG A 15 10.97 -14.24 20.85
CA ARG A 15 11.88 -14.74 21.92
C ARG A 15 12.07 -13.72 23.04
N LEU A 16 12.10 -12.44 22.70
CA LEU A 16 12.15 -11.33 23.67
C LEU A 16 10.81 -11.09 24.38
N LYS A 17 9.75 -11.85 24.03
CA LYS A 17 8.38 -11.67 24.52
C LYS A 17 7.84 -10.25 24.28
N LYS A 18 8.38 -9.54 23.27
CA LYS A 18 7.89 -8.22 22.87
C LYS A 18 6.66 -8.40 21.98
N ARG A 19 5.57 -7.72 22.30
CA ARG A 19 4.39 -7.61 21.43
C ARG A 19 4.64 -6.51 20.41
N LEU A 20 4.66 -6.86 19.13
CA LEU A 20 4.81 -5.91 18.05
C LEU A 20 3.49 -5.20 17.75
N ILE A 21 3.57 -3.92 17.43
CA ILE A 21 2.44 -3.05 17.10
C ILE A 21 2.45 -2.81 15.59
N ALA A 22 1.41 -3.29 14.90
CA ALA A 22 1.29 -3.28 13.44
C ALA A 22 -0.10 -2.81 13.01
N PRO A 23 -0.43 -1.52 13.19
CA PRO A 23 -1.77 -1.02 13.00
C PRO A 23 -2.05 -0.66 11.53
N LEU A 24 -3.26 -0.94 11.04
CA LEU A 24 -3.72 -0.53 9.71
C LEU A 24 -4.40 0.84 9.82
N MET A 25 -3.63 1.93 9.68
CA MET A 25 -4.09 3.31 9.96
C MET A 25 -3.98 4.26 8.78
N GLY A 26 -3.89 3.76 7.54
CA GLY A 26 -3.63 4.62 6.39
C GLY A 26 -4.67 5.75 6.22
N PHE A 27 -5.97 5.49 6.43
CA PHE A 27 -7.01 6.53 6.33
C PHE A 27 -6.91 7.60 7.42
N PRO A 28 -6.75 7.25 8.72
CA PRO A 28 -6.38 8.23 9.73
C PRO A 28 -5.20 9.12 9.34
N GLY A 29 -4.17 8.55 8.68
CA GLY A 29 -3.03 9.34 8.19
C GLY A 29 -3.41 10.39 7.14
N LEU A 30 -4.37 10.09 6.26
CA LEU A 30 -4.88 11.03 5.26
C LEU A 30 -5.69 12.16 5.90
N GLU A 31 -6.50 11.84 6.91
CA GLU A 31 -7.24 12.84 7.70
C GLU A 31 -6.27 13.81 8.40
N MET A 32 -5.18 13.29 8.98
CA MET A 32 -4.16 14.12 9.66
C MET A 32 -3.48 15.14 8.75
N ILE A 33 -3.39 14.87 7.45
CA ILE A 33 -2.80 15.77 6.46
C ILE A 33 -3.86 16.53 5.64
N ASN A 34 -5.13 16.48 6.06
CA ASN A 34 -6.27 17.10 5.37
C ASN A 34 -6.38 16.68 3.89
N SER A 35 -6.18 15.39 3.60
CA SER A 35 -6.31 14.82 2.26
C SER A 35 -7.50 13.86 2.15
N THR A 36 -7.81 13.46 0.92
CA THR A 36 -8.90 12.51 0.62
C THR A 36 -8.36 11.12 0.34
N ILE A 37 -9.21 10.11 0.49
CA ILE A 37 -8.86 8.71 0.20
C ILE A 37 -8.43 8.56 -1.26
N LYS A 38 -9.17 9.16 -2.19
CA LYS A 38 -8.83 9.15 -3.62
C LYS A 38 -7.45 9.71 -3.91
N LEU A 39 -7.09 10.85 -3.30
CA LEU A 39 -5.79 11.45 -3.51
C LEU A 39 -4.67 10.57 -2.95
N GLY A 40 -4.84 10.00 -1.75
CA GLY A 40 -3.89 9.04 -1.18
C GLY A 40 -3.69 7.78 -2.04
N GLN A 41 -4.75 7.31 -2.70
CA GLN A 41 -4.70 6.13 -3.58
C GLN A 41 -4.06 6.39 -4.94
N GLN A 42 -4.09 7.64 -5.43
CA GLN A 42 -3.62 8.00 -6.78
C GLN A 42 -2.32 8.81 -6.79
N ASN A 43 -1.88 9.35 -5.65
CA ASN A 43 -0.68 10.18 -5.54
C ASN A 43 0.27 9.62 -4.48
N TYR A 44 1.36 8.99 -4.93
CA TYR A 44 2.33 8.34 -4.03
C TYR A 44 3.01 9.30 -3.06
N LYS A 45 3.06 10.62 -3.33
CA LYS A 45 3.64 11.61 -2.41
C LYS A 45 2.68 11.90 -1.26
N ILE A 46 1.39 12.09 -1.54
CA ILE A 46 0.34 12.26 -0.53
C ILE A 46 0.25 10.99 0.33
N HIS A 47 0.29 9.82 -0.33
CA HIS A 47 0.35 8.53 0.35
C HIS A 47 1.56 8.47 1.31
N TYR A 48 2.75 8.78 0.82
CA TYR A 48 3.97 8.78 1.63
C TYR A 48 3.87 9.74 2.82
N GLU A 49 3.34 10.95 2.61
CA GLU A 49 3.17 11.94 3.65
C GLU A 49 2.24 11.43 4.76
N ALA A 50 1.09 10.85 4.41
CA ALA A 50 0.18 10.25 5.38
C ALA A 50 0.86 9.16 6.23
N ILE A 51 1.59 8.25 5.60
CA ILE A 51 2.30 7.17 6.30
C ILE A 51 3.46 7.69 7.15
N LYS A 52 4.18 8.70 6.65
CA LYS A 52 5.24 9.38 7.40
C LYS A 52 4.68 10.02 8.67
N THR A 53 3.59 10.78 8.55
CA THR A 53 2.92 11.44 9.68
C THR A 53 2.45 10.42 10.72
N LEU A 54 1.85 9.30 10.30
CA LEU A 54 1.47 8.22 11.22
C LEU A 54 2.68 7.63 11.95
N THR A 55 3.78 7.42 11.22
CA THR A 55 4.99 6.81 11.79
C THR A 55 5.65 7.74 12.81
N GLU A 56 5.75 9.03 12.50
CA GLU A 56 6.29 10.05 13.40
C GLU A 56 5.40 10.28 14.62
N THR A 57 4.09 10.07 14.50
CA THR A 57 3.15 10.29 15.61
C THR A 57 3.10 9.08 16.54
N PHE A 58 2.93 7.87 15.99
CA PHE A 58 2.60 6.68 16.77
C PHE A 58 3.76 5.70 16.96
N HIS A 59 4.87 5.86 16.23
CA HIS A 59 6.06 5.01 16.32
C HIS A 59 5.75 3.49 16.29
N PRO A 60 4.96 2.98 15.32
CA PRO A 60 4.63 1.56 15.25
C PRO A 60 5.86 0.70 14.93
N ASP A 61 5.87 -0.56 15.36
CA ASP A 61 6.95 -1.50 15.02
C ASP A 61 6.88 -1.95 13.55
N ILE A 62 5.69 -1.91 12.94
CA ILE A 62 5.44 -2.28 11.55
C ILE A 62 4.53 -1.24 10.90
N VAL A 63 4.90 -0.81 9.69
CA VAL A 63 4.18 0.17 8.90
C VAL A 63 3.60 -0.50 7.65
N PHE A 64 2.32 -0.24 7.36
CA PHE A 64 1.66 -0.66 6.14
C PHE A 64 1.35 0.55 5.27
N PRO A 65 1.56 0.49 3.94
CA PRO A 65 0.90 1.38 3.00
C PRO A 65 -0.63 1.37 3.15
N LEU A 66 -1.31 2.37 2.60
CA LEU A 66 -2.74 2.31 2.30
C LEU A 66 -3.01 1.03 1.51
N MET A 67 -4.02 0.28 1.95
CA MET A 67 -4.46 -0.92 1.25
C MET A 67 -5.44 -0.52 0.13
N ASP A 68 -5.25 -1.09 -1.05
CA ASP A 68 -6.07 -0.79 -2.21
C ASP A 68 -6.15 -2.01 -3.14
N LEU A 69 -7.27 -2.73 -3.05
CA LEU A 69 -7.50 -3.96 -3.80
C LEU A 69 -7.79 -3.71 -5.29
N SER A 70 -7.89 -2.44 -5.69
CA SER A 70 -8.19 -2.07 -7.08
C SER A 70 -6.93 -1.82 -7.92
N VAL A 71 -5.72 -1.86 -7.34
CA VAL A 71 -4.47 -1.55 -8.05
C VAL A 71 -4.26 -2.54 -9.20
N GLU A 72 -4.24 -3.83 -8.90
CA GLU A 72 -4.04 -4.90 -9.89
C GLU A 72 -5.21 -4.98 -10.86
N ALA A 73 -6.44 -4.80 -10.36
CA ALA A 73 -7.63 -4.81 -11.20
C ALA A 73 -7.62 -3.67 -12.23
N ASN A 74 -7.20 -2.46 -11.81
CA ASN A 74 -7.00 -1.33 -12.72
C ASN A 74 -5.88 -1.61 -13.72
N ALA A 75 -4.76 -2.17 -13.25
CA ALA A 75 -3.59 -2.46 -14.09
C ALA A 75 -3.90 -3.45 -15.23
N ILE A 76 -4.83 -4.38 -15.01
CA ILE A 76 -5.30 -5.29 -16.06
C ILE A 76 -6.46 -4.71 -16.89
N GLY A 77 -6.99 -3.54 -16.56
CA GLY A 77 -8.05 -2.86 -17.31
C GLY A 77 -9.47 -3.23 -16.88
N ARG A 78 -9.67 -3.75 -15.67
CA ARG A 78 -11.02 -3.89 -15.10
C ARG A 78 -11.60 -2.53 -14.76
N TYR A 79 -12.93 -2.46 -14.78
CA TYR A 79 -13.65 -1.27 -14.34
C TYR A 79 -13.49 -1.08 -12.83
N THR A 80 -12.94 0.06 -12.44
CA THR A 80 -12.71 0.44 -11.04
C THR A 80 -13.35 1.80 -10.76
N ILE A 81 -13.98 1.93 -9.59
CA ILE A 81 -14.55 3.18 -9.11
C ILE A 81 -13.64 3.74 -8.01
N PHE A 82 -13.39 5.05 -8.06
CA PHE A 82 -12.62 5.79 -7.04
C PHE A 82 -13.50 6.87 -6.41
N PRO A 83 -14.26 6.54 -5.36
CA PRO A 83 -14.94 7.53 -4.54
C PRO A 83 -13.93 8.50 -3.93
N VAL A 84 -14.36 9.71 -3.57
CA VAL A 84 -13.44 10.73 -3.00
C VAL A 84 -12.98 10.32 -1.59
N ASP A 85 -13.94 9.93 -0.75
CA ASP A 85 -13.76 9.67 0.68
C ASP A 85 -14.08 8.22 1.07
N ASP A 86 -13.98 7.29 0.12
CA ASP A 86 -14.18 5.86 0.36
C ASP A 86 -13.17 5.05 -0.45
N THR A 87 -13.03 3.78 -0.08
CA THR A 87 -12.19 2.78 -0.74
C THR A 87 -12.53 2.64 -2.22
N ALA A 88 -11.49 2.57 -3.05
CA ALA A 88 -11.62 2.11 -4.42
C ALA A 88 -12.24 0.71 -4.49
N THR A 89 -13.16 0.52 -5.42
CA THR A 89 -13.93 -0.73 -5.56
C THR A 89 -14.03 -1.18 -7.00
N ILE A 90 -14.25 -2.48 -7.19
CA ILE A 90 -14.50 -3.11 -8.49
C ILE A 90 -15.97 -3.51 -8.49
N PRO A 91 -16.82 -2.86 -9.30
CA PRO A 91 -18.21 -3.26 -9.40
C PRO A 91 -18.33 -4.69 -9.90
N ASN A 92 -19.36 -5.39 -9.40
CA ASN A 92 -19.74 -6.67 -9.96
C ASN A 92 -20.10 -6.48 -11.43
N ALA A 93 -19.31 -7.07 -12.30
CA ALA A 93 -19.48 -7.03 -13.74
C ALA A 93 -19.34 -8.45 -14.28
N ALA A 94 -20.02 -8.73 -15.40
CA ALA A 94 -19.84 -9.98 -16.11
C ALA A 94 -18.34 -10.23 -16.38
N PHE A 95 -17.91 -11.47 -16.15
CA PHE A 95 -16.53 -11.90 -16.37
C PHE A 95 -16.53 -12.96 -17.45
N ASP A 96 -15.85 -12.65 -18.55
CA ASP A 96 -15.62 -13.60 -19.64
C ASP A 96 -14.32 -14.36 -19.35
N LEU A 97 -14.38 -15.69 -19.30
CA LEU A 97 -13.19 -16.52 -19.11
C LEU A 97 -12.18 -16.37 -20.25
N ASN A 98 -12.61 -16.03 -21.47
CA ASN A 98 -11.71 -15.80 -22.61
C ASN A 98 -10.78 -14.60 -22.38
N TYR A 99 -11.17 -13.66 -21.52
CA TYR A 99 -10.31 -12.53 -21.15
C TYR A 99 -9.05 -12.99 -20.40
N ILE A 100 -9.07 -14.14 -19.71
CA ILE A 100 -7.89 -14.70 -19.03
C ILE A 100 -6.74 -14.90 -20.01
N ASP A 101 -7.03 -15.35 -21.24
CA ASP A 101 -6.02 -15.59 -22.29
C ASP A 101 -5.36 -14.29 -22.77
N THR A 102 -5.95 -13.14 -22.48
CA THR A 102 -5.38 -11.83 -22.82
C THR A 102 -4.48 -11.27 -21.72
N LEU A 103 -4.63 -11.72 -20.47
CA LEU A 103 -3.89 -11.20 -19.32
C LEU A 103 -2.36 -11.26 -19.49
N PRO A 104 -1.76 -12.35 -20.04
CA PRO A 104 -0.30 -12.41 -20.22
C PRO A 104 0.27 -11.33 -21.16
N LYS A 105 -0.57 -10.66 -21.96
CA LYS A 105 -0.16 -9.59 -22.88
C LYS A 105 -0.08 -8.23 -22.18
N ILE A 106 -0.57 -8.12 -20.94
CA ILE A 106 -0.62 -6.88 -20.19
C ILE A 106 0.62 -6.81 -19.28
N ASP A 107 1.46 -5.80 -19.49
CA ASP A 107 2.58 -5.51 -18.60
C ASP A 107 2.13 -4.61 -17.44
N ILE A 108 1.84 -5.22 -16.29
CA ILE A 108 1.45 -4.48 -15.08
C ILE A 108 2.57 -3.59 -14.53
N ASN A 109 3.83 -3.82 -14.92
CA ASN A 109 4.94 -2.96 -14.49
C ASN A 109 4.90 -1.59 -15.20
N ALA A 110 4.14 -1.47 -16.28
CA ALA A 110 3.90 -0.20 -16.95
C ALA A 110 2.67 0.55 -16.41
N ASP A 111 1.91 -0.03 -15.48
CA ASP A 111 0.75 0.65 -14.87
C ASP A 111 1.20 1.76 -13.91
N THR A 112 0.57 2.92 -14.04
CA THR A 112 0.96 4.12 -13.27
C THR A 112 0.68 3.97 -11.77
N ARG A 113 -0.39 3.27 -11.37
CA ARG A 113 -0.72 3.07 -9.96
C ARG A 113 0.19 2.03 -9.33
N ALA A 114 0.43 0.90 -9.99
CA ALA A 114 1.38 -0.11 -9.56
C ALA A 114 2.79 0.50 -9.37
N LEU A 115 3.25 1.29 -10.35
CA LEU A 115 4.51 2.04 -10.24
C LEU A 115 4.49 3.06 -9.09
N GLY A 116 3.35 3.72 -8.86
CA GLY A 116 3.15 4.61 -7.71
C GLY A 116 3.35 3.90 -6.37
N TYR A 117 2.80 2.70 -6.21
CA TYR A 117 2.96 1.87 -5.00
C TYR A 117 4.40 1.35 -4.83
N ALA A 118 5.06 0.98 -5.93
CA ALA A 118 6.49 0.64 -5.90
C ALA A 118 7.33 1.86 -5.46
N LYS A 119 7.02 3.04 -6.00
CA LYS A 119 7.72 4.29 -5.65
C LYS A 119 7.50 4.71 -4.21
N LEU A 120 6.28 4.56 -3.70
CA LEU A 120 5.98 4.74 -2.28
C LEU A 120 6.85 3.83 -1.42
N THR A 121 6.90 2.53 -1.74
CA THR A 121 7.69 1.55 -0.97
C THR A 121 9.17 1.93 -0.95
N GLU A 122 9.72 2.39 -2.07
CA GLU A 122 11.07 2.95 -2.15
C GLU A 122 11.26 4.15 -1.21
N LEU A 123 10.32 5.10 -1.17
CA LEU A 123 10.37 6.27 -0.28
C LEU A 123 10.28 5.88 1.20
N LEU A 124 9.39 4.97 1.56
CA LEU A 124 9.27 4.46 2.93
C LEU A 124 10.56 3.77 3.37
N LYS A 125 11.14 2.94 2.50
CA LYS A 125 12.39 2.24 2.80
C LYS A 125 13.55 3.20 3.03
N ARG A 126 13.62 4.29 2.26
CA ARG A 126 14.71 5.28 2.36
C ARG A 126 14.60 6.21 3.56
N ASN A 127 13.38 6.60 3.92
CA ASN A 127 13.19 7.72 4.86
C ASN A 127 12.63 7.30 6.23
N ILE A 128 12.04 6.11 6.36
CA ILE A 128 11.40 5.64 7.59
C ILE A 128 12.14 4.46 8.22
N SER A 129 12.91 3.69 7.45
CA SER A 129 13.76 2.65 8.04
C SER A 129 14.89 3.29 8.83
N SER A 130 14.85 3.12 10.16
CA SER A 130 16.00 3.37 11.03
C SER A 130 17.18 2.50 10.59
N GLU A 131 18.40 3.03 10.71
CA GLU A 131 19.66 2.26 10.56
C GLU A 131 19.72 1.02 11.46
#